data_AF-T0QT60-F1
#
_entry.id   AF-T0QT60-F1
#
_cell.length_a   1.000
_cell.length_b   1.000
_cell.length_c   1.000
_cell.angle_alpha   90.00
_cell.angle_beta   90.00
_cell.angle_gamma   90.00
#
_symmetry.space_group_name_H-M   'P 1'
#
loop_
_entity.id
_entity.type
_entity.pdbx_description
1 polymer ?
#
loop_
_entity_poly.entity_id
_entity_poly.type
_entity_poly.pdbx_seq_one_letter_code
_entity_poly.pdbx_strand_id
1 'polypeptide(L)'
;MACHEAAHVADEQLLRLVRSRAIQKASRDRKKSRYLATTATVETLRDEVARLQGRMASLVRRVPLAYVLCVQPNFDGGPTLKIARQYVTLFKHGYNDTKRKQSAKQLAFLTGIAAANVRYNGGIGVQSILSNWLRYTTTFSGVVIEMQDCAVLKTDDGPIVKGVVKSNLKITQSSIRTIFPYCPDHLKPQLIGQVMTLYVTMHWSFDESDRLIAIDGAGDFVSGLRPILRSIEAVAAVLNMAAFYGPESAISVARST
;
A
#
# COMPACT_ATOMS: atom_id res chain seq x y z
N MET A 1 -20.44 87.71 0.55
CA MET A 1 -20.70 86.75 -0.54
C MET A 1 -19.63 85.67 -0.65
N ALA A 2 -18.33 86.00 -0.69
CA ALA A 2 -17.24 85.01 -0.83
C ALA A 2 -17.18 83.90 0.26
N CYS A 3 -17.49 84.21 1.53
CA CYS A 3 -17.49 83.19 2.60
C CYS A 3 -18.61 82.14 2.47
N HIS A 4 -19.71 82.46 1.78
CA HIS A 4 -20.86 81.55 1.66
C HIS A 4 -20.63 80.52 0.54
N GLU A 5 -20.00 80.93 -0.57
CA GLU A 5 -19.54 80.03 -1.63
C GLU A 5 -18.42 79.09 -1.17
N ALA A 6 -17.45 79.60 -0.40
CA ALA A 6 -16.36 78.77 0.14
C ALA A 6 -16.87 77.67 1.08
N ALA A 7 -17.88 77.99 1.91
CA ALA A 7 -18.54 77.02 2.78
C ALA A 7 -19.31 75.96 1.98
N HIS A 8 -20.02 76.36 0.92
CA HIS A 8 -20.78 75.45 0.06
C HIS A 8 -19.87 74.49 -0.73
N VAL A 9 -18.71 74.97 -1.20
CA VAL A 9 -17.71 74.14 -1.89
C VAL A 9 -17.04 73.15 -0.94
N ALA A 10 -16.73 73.57 0.30
CA ALA A 10 -16.16 72.68 1.32
C ALA A 10 -17.13 71.56 1.73
N ASP A 11 -18.41 71.88 1.85
CA ASP A 11 -19.46 70.91 2.19
C ASP A 11 -19.67 69.88 1.06
N GLU A 12 -19.62 70.33 -0.20
CA GLU A 12 -19.69 69.46 -1.37
C GLU A 12 -18.48 68.49 -1.45
N GLN A 13 -17.28 68.95 -1.11
CA GLN A 13 -16.08 68.12 -1.04
C GLN A 13 -16.15 67.08 0.09
N LEU A 14 -16.67 67.48 1.26
CA LEU A 14 -16.88 66.57 2.39
C LEU A 14 -17.88 65.46 2.01
N LEU A 15 -18.99 65.82 1.36
CA LEU A 15 -20.00 64.87 0.86
C LEU A 15 -19.41 63.89 -0.16
N ARG A 16 -18.53 64.34 -1.06
CA ARG A 16 -17.83 63.46 -2.02
C ARG A 16 -16.90 62.46 -1.33
N LEU A 17 -16.16 62.88 -0.30
CA LEU A 17 -15.29 62.00 0.47
C LEU A 17 -16.07 60.95 1.27
N VAL A 18 -17.18 61.34 1.89
CA VAL A 18 -18.08 60.41 2.60
C VAL A 18 -18.67 59.39 1.62
N ARG A 19 -19.15 59.83 0.44
CA ARG A 19 -19.65 58.92 -0.62
C ARG A 19 -18.56 57.98 -1.13
N SER A 20 -17.35 58.48 -1.39
CA SER A 20 -16.22 57.65 -1.84
C SER A 20 -15.85 56.58 -0.82
N ARG A 21 -15.75 56.94 0.47
CA ARG A 21 -15.50 55.99 1.56
C ARG A 21 -16.62 54.95 1.69
N ALA A 22 -17.88 55.36 1.57
CA ALA A 22 -19.02 54.45 1.61
C ALA A 22 -18.99 53.45 0.45
N ILE A 23 -18.71 53.91 -0.78
CA ILE A 23 -18.57 53.05 -1.97
C ILE A 23 -17.38 52.10 -1.83
N GLN A 24 -16.23 52.59 -1.35
CA GLN A 24 -15.05 51.74 -1.12
C GLN A 24 -15.30 50.68 -0.05
N LYS A 25 -15.99 51.02 1.04
CA LYS A 25 -16.38 50.06 2.07
C LYS A 25 -17.34 49.02 1.51
N ALA A 26 -18.39 49.46 0.81
CA ALA A 26 -19.35 48.57 0.16
C ALA A 26 -18.69 47.64 -0.87
N SER A 27 -17.71 48.12 -1.64
CA SER A 27 -16.94 47.31 -2.58
C SER A 27 -16.07 46.26 -1.88
N ARG A 28 -15.38 46.65 -0.79
CA ARG A 28 -14.61 45.72 0.06
C ARG A 28 -15.49 44.66 0.70
N ASP A 29 -16.65 45.06 1.22
CA ASP A 29 -17.62 44.16 1.84
C ASP A 29 -18.19 43.18 0.81
N ARG A 30 -18.56 43.66 -0.39
CA ARG A 30 -18.99 42.79 -1.50
C ARG A 30 -17.91 41.80 -1.91
N LYS A 31 -16.64 42.23 -1.98
CA LYS A 31 -15.50 41.35 -2.31
C LYS A 31 -15.29 40.29 -1.22
N LYS A 32 -15.37 40.68 0.06
CA LYS A 32 -15.29 39.76 1.20
C LYS A 32 -16.43 38.75 1.21
N SER A 33 -17.68 39.19 1.03
CA SER A 33 -18.85 38.30 0.95
C SER A 33 -18.75 37.32 -0.22
N ARG A 34 -18.28 37.78 -1.39
CA ARG A 34 -18.07 36.89 -2.56
C ARG A 34 -16.98 35.85 -2.29
N TYR A 35 -15.87 36.26 -1.68
CA TYR A 35 -14.81 35.34 -1.26
C TYR A 35 -15.37 34.28 -0.31
N LEU A 36 -16.03 34.69 0.77
CA LEU A 36 -16.62 33.77 1.76
C LEU A 36 -17.63 32.81 1.13
N ALA A 37 -18.52 33.30 0.26
CA ALA A 37 -19.49 32.46 -0.45
C ALA A 37 -18.79 31.44 -1.38
N THR A 38 -17.72 31.86 -2.06
CA THR A 38 -16.92 30.96 -2.91
C THR A 38 -16.25 29.89 -2.06
N THR A 39 -15.61 30.26 -0.95
CA THR A 39 -14.93 29.32 -0.05
C THR A 39 -15.91 28.30 0.53
N ALA A 40 -17.07 28.75 1.00
CA ALA A 40 -18.13 27.86 1.50
C ALA A 40 -18.65 26.90 0.42
N THR A 41 -18.77 27.38 -0.83
CA THR A 41 -19.16 26.53 -1.96
C THR A 41 -18.10 25.48 -2.27
N VAL A 42 -16.81 25.86 -2.23
CA VAL A 42 -15.69 24.92 -2.44
C VAL A 42 -15.65 23.85 -1.34
N GLU A 43 -15.87 24.22 -0.08
CA GLU A 43 -15.97 23.28 1.03
C GLU A 43 -17.14 22.32 0.83
N THR A 44 -18.32 22.85 0.50
CA THR A 44 -19.52 22.04 0.23
C THR A 44 -19.31 21.05 -0.93
N LEU A 45 -18.69 21.51 -2.02
CA LEU A 45 -18.38 20.66 -3.17
C LEU A 45 -17.33 19.59 -2.84
N ARG A 46 -16.35 19.90 -1.99
CA ARG A 46 -15.37 18.91 -1.52
C ARG A 46 -16.05 17.80 -0.71
N ASP A 47 -16.95 18.18 0.19
CA ASP A 47 -17.73 17.22 0.98
C ASP A 47 -18.62 16.35 0.08
N GLU A 48 -19.26 16.97 -0.92
CA GLU A 48 -20.11 16.25 -1.87
C GLU A 48 -19.32 15.29 -2.77
N VAL A 49 -18.14 15.71 -3.24
CA VAL A 49 -17.22 14.83 -3.98
C VAL A 49 -16.78 13.66 -3.11
N ALA A 50 -16.40 13.91 -1.85
CA ALA A 50 -16.02 12.86 -0.91
C ALA A 50 -17.17 11.87 -0.67
N ARG A 51 -18.40 12.38 -0.50
CA ARG A 51 -19.62 11.59 -0.33
C ARG A 51 -19.92 10.73 -1.56
N LEU A 52 -19.86 11.31 -2.76
CA LEU A 52 -20.09 10.60 -4.02
C LEU A 52 -19.01 9.55 -4.29
N GLN A 53 -17.75 9.85 -3.99
CA GLN A 53 -16.65 8.88 -4.07
C GLN A 53 -16.87 7.72 -3.11
N GLY A 54 -17.29 7.98 -1.87
CA GLY A 54 -17.64 6.92 -0.91
C GLY A 54 -18.81 6.06 -1.37
N ARG A 55 -19.86 6.69 -1.91
CA ARG A 55 -21.03 5.97 -2.47
C ARG A 55 -20.65 5.13 -3.69
N MET A 56 -19.81 5.65 -4.57
CA MET A 56 -19.30 4.92 -5.74
C MET A 56 -18.44 3.73 -5.29
N ALA A 57 -17.55 3.89 -4.32
CA ALA A 57 -16.76 2.79 -3.77
C ALA A 57 -17.66 1.67 -3.23
N SER A 58 -18.70 2.02 -2.44
CA SER A 58 -19.68 1.07 -1.92
C SER A 58 -20.46 0.35 -3.02
N LEU A 59 -20.92 1.07 -4.05
CA LEU A 59 -21.66 0.48 -5.17
C LEU A 59 -20.79 -0.42 -6.03
N VAL A 60 -19.55 0.00 -6.32
CA VAL A 60 -18.57 -0.81 -7.06
C VAL A 60 -18.33 -2.13 -6.35
N ARG A 61 -18.30 -2.18 -5.01
CA ARG A 61 -18.18 -3.46 -4.27
C ARG A 61 -19.33 -4.43 -4.56
N ARG A 62 -20.57 -3.92 -4.66
CA ARG A 62 -21.78 -4.74 -4.87
C ARG A 62 -22.01 -5.20 -6.31
N VAL A 63 -21.34 -4.57 -7.26
CA VAL A 63 -21.50 -4.87 -8.69
C VAL A 63 -20.39 -5.84 -9.13
N PRO A 64 -20.74 -7.00 -9.75
CA PRO A 64 -19.74 -7.94 -10.24
C PRO A 64 -18.73 -7.25 -11.14
N LEU A 65 -17.45 -7.62 -11.02
CA LEU A 65 -16.36 -6.94 -11.72
C LEU A 65 -16.57 -6.87 -13.24
N ALA A 66 -17.16 -7.92 -13.85
CA ALA A 66 -17.49 -7.94 -15.27
C ALA A 66 -18.37 -6.74 -15.71
N TYR A 67 -19.38 -6.37 -14.92
CA TYR A 67 -20.22 -5.21 -15.22
C TYR A 67 -19.46 -3.89 -15.03
N VAL A 68 -18.59 -3.80 -14.02
CA VAL A 68 -17.73 -2.63 -13.82
C VAL A 68 -16.80 -2.45 -15.02
N LEU A 69 -16.21 -3.53 -15.53
CA LEU A 69 -15.32 -3.51 -16.69
C LEU A 69 -16.06 -3.18 -18.00
N CYS A 70 -17.35 -3.53 -18.15
CA CYS A 70 -18.14 -3.08 -19.29
C CYS A 70 -18.30 -1.55 -19.34
N VAL A 71 -18.44 -0.90 -18.18
CA VAL A 71 -18.64 0.56 -18.09
C VAL A 71 -17.30 1.30 -17.99
N GLN A 72 -16.31 0.71 -17.33
CA GLN A 72 -14.96 1.22 -17.17
C GLN A 72 -13.93 0.13 -17.50
N PRO A 73 -13.63 -0.08 -18.80
CA PRO A 73 -12.64 -1.08 -19.21
C PRO A 73 -11.25 -0.85 -18.63
N ASN A 74 -10.92 0.40 -18.31
CA ASN A 74 -9.65 0.83 -17.74
C ASN A 74 -9.66 0.87 -16.19
N PHE A 75 -10.62 0.21 -15.54
CA PHE A 75 -10.68 0.17 -14.08
C PHE A 75 -9.38 -0.43 -13.52
N ASP A 76 -8.61 0.40 -12.82
CA ASP A 76 -7.27 0.08 -12.30
C ASP A 76 -7.30 -0.77 -11.03
N GLY A 77 -8.42 -1.45 -10.72
CA GLY A 77 -8.58 -2.22 -9.50
C GLY A 77 -8.86 -1.39 -8.23
N GLY A 78 -8.87 -0.05 -8.32
CA GLY A 78 -9.24 0.83 -7.22
C GLY A 78 -8.19 0.95 -6.09
N PRO A 79 -8.60 1.44 -4.91
CA PRO A 79 -7.69 1.70 -3.78
C PRO A 79 -6.91 0.48 -3.30
N THR A 80 -7.52 -0.70 -3.32
CA THR A 80 -6.91 -1.94 -2.82
C THR A 80 -5.75 -2.42 -3.69
N LEU A 81 -5.84 -2.28 -5.02
CA LEU A 81 -4.71 -2.56 -5.92
C LEU A 81 -3.54 -1.60 -5.65
N LYS A 82 -3.84 -0.31 -5.41
CA LYS A 82 -2.81 0.71 -5.09
C LYS A 82 -2.10 0.37 -3.79
N ILE A 83 -2.84 -0.10 -2.78
CA ILE A 83 -2.28 -0.58 -1.52
C ILE A 83 -1.32 -1.76 -1.76
N ALA A 84 -1.72 -2.77 -2.53
CA ALA A 84 -0.85 -3.92 -2.83
C ALA A 84 0.43 -3.50 -3.58
N ARG A 85 0.33 -2.61 -4.57
CA ARG A 85 1.48 -2.04 -5.29
C ARG A 85 2.42 -1.26 -4.38
N GLN A 86 1.85 -0.44 -3.50
CA GLN A 86 2.61 0.32 -2.53
C GLN A 86 3.29 -0.59 -1.51
N TYR A 87 2.64 -1.66 -1.05
CA TYR A 87 3.25 -2.67 -0.19
C TYR A 87 4.52 -3.23 -0.82
N VAL A 88 4.45 -3.75 -2.05
CA VAL A 88 5.62 -4.32 -2.75
C VAL A 88 6.72 -3.27 -2.95
N THR A 89 6.35 -2.05 -3.30
CA THR A 89 7.30 -0.94 -3.48
C THR A 89 8.02 -0.60 -2.16
N LEU A 90 7.27 -0.53 -1.07
CA LEU A 90 7.80 -0.11 0.23
C LEU A 90 8.68 -1.18 0.88
N PHE A 91 8.39 -2.44 0.61
CA PHE A 91 9.16 -3.61 1.05
C PHE A 91 10.11 -4.15 -0.02
N LYS A 92 10.36 -3.39 -1.11
CA LYS A 92 11.22 -3.79 -2.23
C LYS A 92 12.55 -4.38 -1.76
N HIS A 93 13.17 -3.78 -0.74
CA HIS A 93 14.47 -4.20 -0.20
C HIS A 93 14.37 -4.89 1.17
N GLY A 94 13.20 -5.44 1.49
CA GLY A 94 12.90 -6.03 2.80
C GLY A 94 12.62 -5.00 3.89
N TYR A 95 12.83 -5.42 5.14
CA TYR A 95 12.62 -4.62 6.34
C TYR A 95 13.87 -4.66 7.23
N ASN A 96 14.27 -3.49 7.71
CA ASN A 96 15.40 -3.36 8.63
C ASN A 96 15.05 -2.32 9.68
N ASP A 97 14.91 -2.77 10.92
CA ASP A 97 14.53 -1.96 12.08
C ASP A 97 15.57 -0.87 12.41
N THR A 98 16.85 -1.14 12.18
CA THR A 98 17.94 -0.17 12.38
C THR A 98 17.82 1.05 11.45
N LYS A 99 17.18 0.90 10.29
CA LYS A 99 16.90 1.99 9.34
C LYS A 99 15.66 2.78 9.77
N ARG A 100 15.75 3.47 10.91
CA ARG A 100 14.63 4.15 11.62
C ARG A 100 13.63 4.89 10.73
N LYS A 101 14.10 5.68 9.76
CA LYS A 101 13.20 6.43 8.85
C LYS A 101 12.38 5.49 7.95
N GLN A 102 13.01 4.46 7.40
CA GLN A 102 12.36 3.51 6.50
C GLN A 102 11.44 2.55 7.28
N SER A 103 11.91 2.04 8.42
CA SER A 103 11.12 1.15 9.27
C SER A 103 9.89 1.85 9.84
N ALA A 104 10.01 3.10 10.27
CA ALA A 104 8.86 3.91 10.69
C ALA A 104 7.86 4.13 9.55
N LYS A 105 8.32 4.38 8.32
CA LYS A 105 7.45 4.52 7.13
C LYS A 105 6.71 3.22 6.82
N GLN A 106 7.39 2.08 6.88
CA GLN A 106 6.80 0.75 6.67
C GLN A 106 5.76 0.41 7.73
N LEU A 107 6.07 0.67 9.01
CA LEU A 107 5.13 0.50 10.12
C LEU A 107 3.91 1.41 9.97
N ALA A 108 4.11 2.70 9.74
CA ALA A 108 3.01 3.66 9.59
C ALA A 108 2.08 3.29 8.42
N PHE A 109 2.66 2.83 7.30
CA PHE A 109 1.89 2.33 6.17
C PHE A 109 1.03 1.13 6.55
N LEU A 110 1.61 0.09 7.17
CA LEU A 110 0.86 -1.10 7.57
C LEU A 110 -0.24 -0.77 8.59
N THR A 111 0.05 0.02 9.62
CA THR A 111 -0.94 0.42 10.63
C THR A 111 -2.09 1.23 10.01
N GLY A 112 -1.82 2.05 9.00
CA GLY A 112 -2.83 2.82 8.29
C GLY A 112 -3.81 1.95 7.50
N ILE A 113 -3.34 0.87 6.89
CA ILE A 113 -4.16 0.04 5.99
C ILE A 113 -4.75 -1.22 6.65
N ALA A 114 -4.09 -1.77 7.67
CA ALA A 114 -4.36 -3.14 8.13
C ALA A 114 -5.25 -3.18 9.36
N ALA A 115 -6.25 -4.09 9.35
CA ALA A 115 -7.06 -4.44 10.50
C ALA A 115 -6.18 -4.85 11.70
N ALA A 116 -6.67 -4.65 12.92
CA ALA A 116 -5.89 -4.89 14.15
C ALA A 116 -5.38 -6.35 14.24
N ASN A 117 -6.20 -7.29 13.76
CA ASN A 117 -5.94 -8.73 13.72
C ASN A 117 -5.53 -9.23 12.32
N VAL A 118 -4.91 -8.39 11.48
CA VAL A 118 -4.44 -8.79 10.15
C VAL A 118 -3.60 -10.08 10.23
N ARG A 119 -3.90 -11.05 9.37
CA ARG A 119 -3.20 -12.33 9.33
C ARG A 119 -2.07 -12.32 8.31
N TYR A 120 -0.94 -12.94 8.63
CA TYR A 120 0.13 -13.16 7.67
C TYR A 120 0.87 -14.45 7.95
N ASN A 121 0.80 -15.39 7.01
CA ASN A 121 1.54 -16.66 7.07
C ASN A 121 1.40 -17.39 8.43
N GLY A 122 0.19 -17.36 9.02
CA GLY A 122 -0.13 -17.97 10.31
C GLY A 122 0.05 -17.07 11.55
N GLY A 123 0.67 -15.90 11.40
CA GLY A 123 0.78 -14.90 12.48
C GLY A 123 -0.31 -13.84 12.45
N ILE A 124 -0.46 -13.10 13.55
CA ILE A 124 -1.52 -12.09 13.75
C ILE A 124 -0.90 -10.72 14.08
N GLY A 125 -1.46 -9.68 13.47
CA GLY A 125 -1.12 -8.28 13.68
C GLY A 125 0.03 -7.78 12.82
N VAL A 126 0.13 -6.45 12.72
CA VAL A 126 1.16 -5.76 11.92
C VAL A 126 2.58 -6.15 12.31
N GLN A 127 2.83 -6.38 13.61
CA GLN A 127 4.15 -6.76 14.09
C GLN A 127 4.59 -8.13 13.54
N SER A 128 3.66 -9.07 13.37
CA SER A 128 3.99 -10.37 12.78
C SER A 128 4.47 -10.24 11.33
N ILE A 129 3.85 -9.34 10.55
CA ILE A 129 4.30 -9.01 9.19
C ILE A 129 5.73 -8.48 9.20
N LEU A 130 6.02 -7.51 10.07
CA LEU A 130 7.35 -6.91 10.18
C LEU A 130 8.41 -7.91 10.65
N SER A 131 8.09 -8.75 11.62
CA SER A 131 8.99 -9.81 12.12
C SER A 131 9.33 -10.83 11.03
N ASN A 132 8.36 -11.22 10.21
CA ASN A 132 8.61 -12.15 9.10
C ASN A 132 9.51 -11.49 8.03
N TRP A 133 9.25 -10.23 7.69
CA TRP A 133 10.13 -9.46 6.81
C TRP A 133 11.55 -9.30 7.35
N LEU A 134 11.69 -9.04 8.65
CA LEU A 134 12.99 -8.98 9.31
C LEU A 134 13.71 -10.31 9.19
N ARG A 135 13.01 -11.44 9.42
CA ARG A 135 13.56 -12.80 9.30
C ARG A 135 14.07 -13.07 7.89
N TYR A 136 13.32 -12.72 6.85
CA TYR A 136 13.82 -12.84 5.47
C TYR A 136 15.05 -11.96 5.21
N THR A 137 15.02 -10.70 5.69
CA THR A 137 16.09 -9.71 5.46
C THR A 137 17.38 -10.05 6.23
N THR A 138 17.29 -10.77 7.35
CA THR A 138 18.46 -11.24 8.11
C THR A 138 18.96 -12.61 7.62
N THR A 139 18.07 -13.42 7.05
CA THR A 139 18.41 -14.75 6.53
C THR A 139 19.15 -14.65 5.19
N PHE A 140 18.70 -13.77 4.29
CA PHE A 140 19.34 -13.54 2.99
C PHE A 140 20.17 -12.25 3.02
N SER A 141 21.35 -12.26 2.41
CA SER A 141 22.21 -11.05 2.37
C SER A 141 21.70 -9.97 1.41
N GLY A 142 20.72 -10.31 0.59
CA GLY A 142 20.04 -9.39 -0.31
C GLY A 142 18.64 -9.90 -0.62
N VAL A 143 17.67 -9.01 -0.49
CA VAL A 143 16.26 -9.25 -0.80
C VAL A 143 15.83 -8.13 -1.74
N VAL A 144 15.36 -8.49 -2.94
CA VAL A 144 14.73 -7.54 -3.87
C VAL A 144 13.43 -8.14 -4.38
N ILE A 145 12.31 -7.46 -4.16
CA ILE A 145 11.01 -7.88 -4.68
C ILE A 145 10.42 -6.87 -5.65
N GLU A 146 9.74 -7.36 -6.70
CA GLU A 146 9.13 -6.53 -7.74
C GLU A 146 7.81 -7.14 -8.20
N MET A 147 6.77 -6.33 -8.27
CA MET A 147 5.46 -6.77 -8.77
C MET A 147 5.52 -6.88 -10.29
N GLN A 148 5.22 -8.06 -10.81
CA GLN A 148 5.20 -8.35 -12.25
C GLN A 148 3.78 -8.24 -12.80
N ASP A 149 2.83 -8.79 -12.07
CA ASP A 149 1.42 -8.79 -12.46
C ASP A 149 0.53 -8.65 -11.22
N CYS A 150 -0.67 -8.13 -11.43
CA CYS A 150 -1.71 -8.09 -10.41
C CYS A 150 -3.11 -7.99 -10.99
N ALA A 151 -4.05 -8.66 -10.34
CA ALA A 151 -5.47 -8.63 -10.66
C ALA A 151 -6.29 -8.46 -9.38
N VAL A 152 -7.45 -7.83 -9.51
CA VAL A 152 -8.43 -7.71 -8.41
C VAL A 152 -9.53 -8.74 -8.63
N LEU A 153 -9.78 -9.53 -7.60
CA LEU A 153 -10.91 -10.45 -7.50
C LEU A 153 -11.90 -9.85 -6.50
N LYS A 154 -13.19 -9.84 -6.84
CA LYS A 154 -14.23 -9.45 -5.89
C LYS A 154 -14.84 -10.71 -5.29
N THR A 155 -14.91 -10.77 -3.97
CA THR A 155 -15.67 -11.79 -3.24
C THR A 155 -16.74 -11.13 -2.39
N ASP A 156 -17.65 -11.92 -1.84
CA ASP A 156 -18.70 -11.41 -0.95
C ASP A 156 -18.12 -10.83 0.34
N ASP A 157 -16.98 -11.37 0.81
CA ASP A 157 -16.26 -10.95 2.02
C ASP A 157 -15.33 -9.73 1.81
N GLY A 158 -15.27 -9.19 0.59
CA GLY A 158 -14.43 -8.06 0.22
C GLY A 158 -13.52 -8.32 -0.98
N PRO A 159 -12.74 -7.32 -1.44
CA PRO A 159 -11.84 -7.51 -2.57
C PRO A 159 -10.58 -8.28 -2.14
N ILE A 160 -10.10 -9.14 -3.04
CA ILE A 160 -8.81 -9.81 -2.94
C ILE A 160 -7.94 -9.34 -4.10
N VAL A 161 -6.77 -8.80 -3.81
CA VAL A 161 -5.77 -8.52 -4.83
C VAL A 161 -4.85 -9.74 -4.93
N LYS A 162 -4.82 -10.37 -6.10
CA LYS A 162 -3.84 -11.41 -6.44
C LYS A 162 -2.69 -10.75 -7.18
N GLY A 163 -1.45 -10.96 -6.76
CA GLY A 163 -0.28 -10.46 -7.46
C GLY A 163 0.81 -11.51 -7.62
N VAL A 164 1.57 -11.39 -8.71
CA VAL A 164 2.77 -12.17 -8.96
C VAL A 164 3.98 -11.28 -8.67
N VAL A 165 4.78 -11.68 -7.70
CA VAL A 165 5.96 -10.92 -7.23
C VAL A 165 7.21 -11.72 -7.58
N LYS A 166 8.10 -11.12 -8.37
CA LYS A 166 9.44 -11.64 -8.59
C LYS A 166 10.30 -11.30 -7.38
N SER A 167 10.94 -12.31 -6.80
CA SER A 167 11.83 -12.20 -5.65
C SER A 167 13.23 -12.65 -6.03
N ASN A 168 14.23 -11.80 -5.80
CA ASN A 168 15.64 -12.11 -5.92
C ASN A 168 16.24 -12.19 -4.52
N LEU A 169 16.70 -13.38 -4.12
CA LEU A 169 17.21 -13.67 -2.78
C LEU A 169 18.66 -14.14 -2.86
N LYS A 170 19.59 -13.39 -2.25
CA LYS A 170 21.01 -13.77 -2.21
C LYS A 170 21.27 -14.77 -1.09
N ILE A 171 21.52 -16.01 -1.48
CA ILE A 171 21.74 -17.13 -0.58
C ILE A 171 23.06 -16.95 0.16
N THR A 172 23.01 -17.14 1.48
CA THR A 172 24.18 -17.14 2.36
C THR A 172 24.26 -18.46 3.12
N GLN A 173 25.36 -18.67 3.86
CA GLN A 173 25.45 -19.76 4.81
C GLN A 173 24.35 -19.70 5.89
N SER A 174 23.94 -18.49 6.29
CA SER A 174 22.78 -18.29 7.18
C SER A 174 21.49 -18.79 6.53
N SER A 175 21.26 -18.45 5.25
CA SER A 175 20.11 -18.91 4.48
C SER A 175 20.03 -20.44 4.42
N ILE A 176 21.16 -21.10 4.18
CA ILE A 176 21.22 -22.58 4.18
C ILE A 176 20.84 -23.12 5.56
N ARG A 177 21.50 -22.67 6.63
CA ARG A 177 21.21 -23.19 7.99
C ARG A 177 19.77 -22.97 8.42
N THR A 178 19.17 -21.88 7.97
CA THR A 178 17.87 -21.43 8.45
C THR A 178 16.70 -21.91 7.59
N ILE A 179 16.82 -21.90 6.27
CA ILE A 179 15.73 -22.26 5.33
C ILE A 179 15.90 -23.67 4.78
N PHE A 180 17.14 -24.12 4.56
CA PHE A 180 17.45 -25.43 3.99
C PHE A 180 18.31 -26.26 4.95
N PRO A 181 17.85 -26.49 6.20
CA PRO A 181 18.69 -27.09 7.25
C PRO A 181 19.22 -28.48 6.88
N TYR A 182 18.48 -29.22 6.05
CA TYR A 182 18.82 -30.56 5.57
C TYR A 182 19.49 -30.58 4.19
N CYS A 183 19.90 -29.42 3.66
CA CYS A 183 20.65 -29.34 2.42
C CYS A 183 21.91 -30.23 2.49
N PRO A 184 22.13 -31.16 1.54
CA PRO A 184 23.33 -31.98 1.49
C PRO A 184 24.61 -31.13 1.42
N ASP A 185 25.66 -31.54 2.14
CA ASP A 185 26.91 -30.78 2.24
C ASP A 185 27.56 -30.50 0.88
N HIS A 186 27.52 -31.46 -0.04
CA HIS A 186 28.07 -31.31 -1.38
C HIS A 186 27.30 -30.31 -2.27
N LEU A 187 26.06 -29.95 -1.91
CA LEU A 187 25.25 -28.95 -2.63
C LEU A 187 25.39 -27.54 -2.05
N LYS A 188 25.80 -27.40 -0.77
CA LYS A 188 25.93 -26.08 -0.11
C LYS A 188 26.85 -25.12 -0.87
N PRO A 189 28.05 -25.52 -1.36
CA PRO A 189 28.94 -24.62 -2.11
C PRO A 189 28.33 -24.10 -3.41
N GLN A 190 27.43 -24.86 -4.04
CA GLN A 190 26.76 -24.45 -5.28
C GLN A 190 25.71 -23.36 -5.02
N LEU A 191 25.13 -23.32 -3.82
CA LEU A 191 24.07 -22.39 -3.44
C LEU A 191 24.62 -21.09 -2.83
N ILE A 192 25.63 -21.18 -1.96
CA ILE A 192 26.14 -20.02 -1.22
C ILE A 192 26.70 -18.98 -2.19
N GLY A 193 26.26 -17.73 -2.02
CA GLY A 193 26.67 -16.60 -2.86
C GLY A 193 25.80 -16.41 -4.12
N GLN A 194 25.00 -17.40 -4.50
CA GLN A 194 24.09 -17.30 -5.64
C GLN A 194 22.87 -16.44 -5.34
N VAL A 195 22.26 -15.91 -6.39
CA VAL A 195 20.97 -15.21 -6.32
C VAL A 195 19.87 -16.14 -6.82
N MET A 196 19.01 -16.58 -5.91
CA MET A 196 17.81 -17.35 -6.24
C MET A 196 16.71 -16.39 -6.69
N THR A 197 16.28 -16.56 -7.95
CA THR A 197 15.16 -15.79 -8.53
C THR A 197 13.93 -16.67 -8.56
N LEU A 198 12.89 -16.32 -7.80
CA LEU A 198 11.62 -17.05 -7.78
C LEU A 198 10.43 -16.12 -7.95
N TYR A 199 9.29 -16.69 -8.32
CA TYR A 199 8.02 -15.99 -8.35
C TYR A 199 7.19 -16.40 -7.13
N VAL A 200 6.58 -15.41 -6.50
CA VAL A 200 5.71 -15.57 -5.34
C VAL A 200 4.32 -15.08 -5.73
N THR A 201 3.34 -15.98 -5.66
CA THR A 201 1.94 -15.58 -5.78
C THR A 201 1.46 -15.08 -4.42
N MET A 202 1.11 -13.81 -4.35
CA MET A 202 0.62 -13.16 -3.14
C MET A 202 -0.86 -12.82 -3.26
N HIS A 203 -1.59 -12.94 -2.16
CA HIS A 203 -2.97 -12.49 -2.02
C HIS A 203 -3.03 -11.46 -0.89
N TRP A 204 -3.57 -10.28 -1.19
CA TRP A 204 -3.92 -9.27 -0.20
C TRP A 204 -5.44 -9.26 -0.10
N SER A 205 -5.97 -9.73 1.02
CA SER A 205 -7.40 -9.80 1.28
C SER A 205 -7.83 -8.61 2.12
N PHE A 206 -8.92 -7.97 1.72
CA PHE A 206 -9.47 -6.79 2.38
C PHE A 206 -10.88 -7.06 2.86
N ASP A 207 -11.28 -6.40 3.94
CA ASP A 207 -12.67 -6.43 4.40
C ASP A 207 -13.56 -5.43 3.62
N GLU A 208 -14.84 -5.38 3.99
CA GLU A 208 -15.82 -4.46 3.45
C GLU A 208 -15.46 -2.98 3.64
N SER A 209 -14.52 -2.63 4.51
CA SER A 209 -14.03 -1.26 4.74
C SER A 209 -12.71 -0.98 4.01
N ASP A 210 -12.31 -1.85 3.07
CA ASP A 210 -11.02 -1.84 2.37
C ASP A 210 -9.81 -1.89 3.32
N ARG A 211 -9.98 -2.45 4.53
CA ARG A 211 -8.87 -2.68 5.46
C ARG A 211 -8.25 -4.03 5.15
N LEU A 212 -6.92 -4.07 5.13
CA LEU A 212 -6.19 -5.31 4.89
C LEU A 212 -6.38 -6.27 6.09
N ILE A 213 -6.97 -7.44 5.84
CA ILE A 213 -7.26 -8.47 6.86
C ILE A 213 -6.38 -9.70 6.76
N ALA A 214 -5.80 -9.98 5.59
CA ALA A 214 -4.86 -11.07 5.43
C ALA A 214 -3.88 -10.79 4.29
N ILE A 215 -2.66 -11.29 4.45
CA ILE A 215 -1.71 -11.49 3.37
C ILE A 215 -1.32 -12.98 3.38
N ASP A 216 -1.34 -13.60 2.21
CA ASP A 216 -0.83 -14.96 2.02
C ASP A 216 0.12 -14.98 0.83
N GLY A 217 1.18 -15.80 0.90
CA GLY A 217 2.17 -15.89 -0.16
C GLY A 217 2.67 -17.31 -0.37
N ALA A 218 2.70 -17.76 -1.62
CA ALA A 218 3.25 -19.04 -2.03
C ALA A 218 4.38 -18.82 -3.04
N GLY A 219 5.61 -19.22 -2.67
CA GLY A 219 6.80 -19.06 -3.50
C GLY A 219 7.15 -20.34 -4.26
N ASP A 220 7.46 -20.22 -5.55
CA ASP A 220 7.94 -21.32 -6.38
C ASP A 220 9.47 -21.48 -6.24
N PHE A 221 9.87 -22.16 -5.16
CA PHE A 221 11.29 -22.44 -4.90
C PHE A 221 11.88 -23.48 -5.85
N VAL A 222 11.06 -24.35 -6.45
CA VAL A 222 11.52 -25.35 -7.42
C VAL A 222 12.06 -24.64 -8.66
N SER A 223 11.27 -23.74 -9.23
CA SER A 223 11.69 -22.92 -10.38
C SER A 223 12.85 -22.00 -10.04
N GLY A 224 12.96 -21.54 -8.78
CA GLY A 224 14.07 -20.69 -8.35
C GLY A 224 15.41 -21.41 -8.17
N LEU A 225 15.39 -22.66 -7.71
CA LEU A 225 16.60 -23.46 -7.46
C LEU A 225 17.08 -24.23 -8.70
N ARG A 226 16.15 -24.63 -9.58
CA ARG A 226 16.45 -25.43 -10.78
C ARG A 226 17.56 -24.82 -11.67
N PRO A 227 17.60 -23.50 -11.94
CA PRO A 227 18.66 -22.90 -12.75
C PRO A 227 20.05 -22.94 -12.08
N ILE A 228 20.09 -22.93 -10.74
CA ILE A 228 21.33 -22.96 -9.95
C ILE A 228 21.90 -24.37 -9.92
N LEU A 229 21.06 -25.35 -9.55
CA LEU A 229 21.48 -26.73 -9.29
C LEU A 229 21.49 -27.61 -10.55
N ARG A 230 20.75 -27.21 -11.59
CA ARG A 230 20.65 -27.91 -12.90
C ARG A 230 20.21 -29.38 -12.83
N SER A 231 19.75 -29.85 -11.68
CA SER A 231 19.22 -31.20 -11.42
C SER A 231 17.96 -31.10 -10.56
N ILE A 232 16.95 -31.93 -10.83
CA ILE A 232 15.68 -31.90 -10.10
C ILE A 232 15.81 -32.68 -8.80
N GLU A 233 16.65 -33.72 -8.82
CA GLU A 233 17.05 -34.53 -7.68
C GLU A 233 17.79 -33.67 -6.66
N ALA A 234 18.73 -32.83 -7.12
CA ALA A 234 19.42 -31.86 -6.26
C ALA A 234 18.46 -30.81 -5.69
N VAL A 235 17.51 -30.30 -6.49
CA VAL A 235 16.46 -29.38 -6.01
C VAL A 235 15.61 -30.05 -4.94
N ALA A 236 15.13 -31.28 -5.16
CA ALA A 236 14.35 -32.03 -4.20
C ALA A 236 15.13 -32.29 -2.91
N ALA A 237 16.42 -32.63 -3.01
CA ALA A 237 17.28 -32.84 -1.84
C ALA A 237 17.47 -31.56 -1.01
N VAL A 238 17.56 -30.39 -1.66
CA VAL A 238 17.66 -29.08 -0.97
C VAL A 238 16.33 -28.67 -0.33
N LEU A 239 15.21 -28.95 -1.01
CA LEU A 239 13.87 -28.63 -0.53
C LEU A 239 13.34 -29.61 0.52
N ASN A 240 13.99 -30.76 0.67
CA ASN A 240 13.63 -31.74 1.68
C ASN A 240 13.65 -31.10 3.07
N MET A 241 12.49 -31.09 3.75
CA MET A 241 12.32 -30.50 5.07
C MET A 241 12.77 -29.03 5.15
N ALA A 242 12.61 -28.28 4.05
CA ALA A 242 12.87 -26.84 4.04
C ALA A 242 11.91 -26.09 4.98
N ALA A 243 12.45 -25.14 5.73
CA ALA A 243 11.73 -24.40 6.76
C ALA A 243 11.26 -23.04 6.22
N PHE A 244 10.25 -23.05 5.35
CA PHE A 244 9.65 -21.82 4.83
C PHE A 244 8.73 -21.15 5.86
N TYR A 245 8.77 -19.82 5.92
CA TYR A 245 7.90 -19.04 6.81
C TYR A 245 6.55 -18.82 6.13
N GLY A 246 5.70 -19.84 6.20
CA GLY A 246 4.36 -19.94 5.61
C GLY A 246 3.49 -20.96 6.36
N PRO A 247 2.16 -20.99 6.15
CA PRO A 247 1.24 -21.83 6.92
C PRO A 247 1.57 -23.34 6.88
N GLU A 248 2.32 -23.83 5.89
CA GLU A 248 2.79 -25.22 5.85
C GLU A 248 3.75 -25.58 6.99
N SER A 249 4.44 -24.59 7.59
CA SER A 249 5.25 -24.80 8.79
C SER A 249 4.42 -25.03 10.06
N ALA A 250 3.10 -24.78 10.03
CA ALA A 250 2.18 -25.13 11.12
C ALA A 250 1.60 -26.54 10.98
N ILE A 251 1.53 -27.10 9.76
CA ILE A 251 0.97 -28.43 9.50
C ILE A 251 1.94 -29.54 9.91
N SER A 252 3.25 -29.28 9.92
CA SER A 252 4.24 -30.25 10.38
C SER A 252 4.29 -30.42 11.91
N VAL A 253 3.77 -29.46 12.69
CA VAL A 253 3.78 -29.52 14.16
C VAL A 253 2.54 -30.25 14.70
N ALA A 254 1.43 -30.24 13.96
CA ALA A 254 0.18 -30.91 14.35
C ALA A 254 0.10 -32.40 14.02
N ARG A 255 1.16 -33.01 13.43
CA ARG A 255 1.24 -34.46 13.16
C ARG A 255 2.17 -35.21 14.12
N SER A 256 2.68 -34.54 15.15
CA SER A 256 3.63 -35.12 16.12
C SER A 256 3.20 -34.93 17.59
N THR A 257 1.91 -34.75 17.84
CA THR A 257 1.27 -34.87 19.16
C THR A 257 0.05 -35.74 19.04
#